data_AF-A0A925VH71-F1
#
_entry.id   AF-A0A925VH71-F1
#
_cell.length_a   1.000
_cell.length_b   1.000
_cell.length_c   1.000
_cell.angle_alpha   90.00
_cell.angle_beta   90.00
_cell.angle_gamma   90.00
#
_symmetry.space_group_name_H-M   'P 1'
#
loop_
_entity.id
_entity.type
_entity.pdbx_description
1 polymer ?
#
loop_
_entity_poly.entity_id
_entity_poly.type
_entity_poly.pdbx_seq_one_letter_code
_entity_poly.pdbx_strand_id
1 'polypeptide(L)' 'MAGSLTSVAGVRVGHAHDAEARTGCTVVLLPERTAAGVDVRGGAPGTRETDLLDP' A
#
# COMPACT_ATOMS: atom_id res chain seq x y z
N MET A 1 -8.97 -1.42 -22.03
CA MET A 1 -8.60 -2.23 -20.85
C MET A 1 -7.93 -1.30 -19.86
N ALA A 2 -8.57 -1.04 -18.71
CA ALA A 2 -8.01 -0.10 -17.73
C ALA A 2 -6.70 -0.68 -17.16
N GLY A 3 -5.64 0.12 -17.10
CA GLY A 3 -4.38 -0.28 -16.46
C GLY A 3 -4.61 -0.57 -14.98
N SER A 4 -3.87 -1.53 -14.43
CA SER A 4 -3.87 -1.85 -13.00
C SER A 4 -2.48 -1.59 -12.42
N LEU A 5 -2.36 -1.54 -11.10
CA LEU A 5 -1.08 -1.26 -10.44
C LEU A 5 0.03 -2.26 -10.83
N THR A 6 -0.33 -3.52 -11.09
CA THR A 6 0.60 -4.57 -11.50
C THR A 6 1.02 -4.49 -12.98
N SER A 7 0.52 -3.52 -13.75
CA SER A 7 1.09 -3.24 -15.07
C SER A 7 2.48 -2.62 -14.99
N VAL A 8 2.87 -2.09 -13.83
CA VAL A 8 4.24 -1.69 -13.53
C VAL A 8 5.06 -2.95 -13.22
N ALA A 9 6.09 -3.23 -14.03
CA ALA A 9 6.91 -4.41 -13.89
C ALA A 9 7.50 -4.54 -12.48
N GLY A 10 7.37 -5.73 -11.88
CA GLY A 10 7.90 -6.04 -10.54
C GLY A 10 6.96 -5.68 -9.37
N VAL A 11 5.94 -4.85 -9.60
CA VAL A 11 4.92 -4.57 -8.57
C VAL A 11 3.97 -5.75 -8.43
N ARG A 12 3.77 -6.20 -7.19
CA ARG A 12 2.83 -7.28 -6.84
C ARG A 12 1.80 -6.77 -5.84
N VAL A 13 0.59 -7.30 -5.91
CA VAL A 13 -0.49 -6.97 -4.97
C VAL A 13 -1.05 -8.27 -4.39
N GLY A 14 -1.21 -8.31 -3.07
CA GLY A 14 -1.79 -9.44 -2.35
C GLY A 14 -2.96 -9.00 -1.47
N HIS A 15 -3.97 -9.87 -1.37
CA HIS A 15 -5.16 -9.63 -0.55
C HIS A 15 -5.41 -10.83 0.36
N ALA A 16 -5.73 -10.57 1.63
CA ALA A 16 -6.24 -11.55 2.57
C ALA A 16 -7.47 -10.95 3.25
N HIS A 17 -8.56 -11.70 3.36
CA HIS A 17 -9.81 -11.21 3.95
C HIS A 17 -10.55 -12.31 4.71
N ASP A 18 -11.34 -11.86 5.68
CA ASP A 18 -12.35 -12.66 6.37
C ASP A 18 -13.73 -12.12 5.94
N ALA A 19 -14.50 -12.95 5.25
CA ALA A 19 -15.80 -12.57 4.71
C ALA A 19 -16.88 -12.43 5.79
N GLU A 20 -16.81 -13.21 6.86
CA GLU A 20 -17.79 -13.18 7.96
C GLU A 20 -17.57 -11.94 8.83
N ALA A 21 -16.32 -11.70 9.24
CA ALA A 21 -15.94 -10.53 10.02
C ALA A 21 -15.90 -9.22 9.20
N ARG A 22 -16.05 -9.31 7.87
CA ARG A 22 -16.04 -8.18 6.92
C ARG A 22 -14.79 -7.31 7.05
N THR A 23 -13.63 -7.95 7.17
CA THR A 23 -12.33 -7.30 7.33
C THR A 23 -11.28 -7.91 6.41
N GLY A 24 -10.15 -7.23 6.25
CA GLY A 24 -9.05 -7.74 5.43
C GLY A 24 -7.86 -6.81 5.38
N CYS A 25 -6.84 -7.23 4.64
CA CYS A 25 -5.60 -6.51 4.41
C CYS A 25 -5.22 -6.60 2.93
N THR A 26 -4.73 -5.50 2.37
CA THR A 26 -4.11 -5.45 1.06
C THR A 26 -2.67 -5.00 1.22
N VAL A 27 -1.75 -5.71 0.57
CA VAL A 27 -0.32 -5.37 0.54
C VAL A 27 0.08 -5.08 -0.89
N VAL A 28 0.74 -3.95 -1.09
CA VAL A 28 1.46 -3.63 -2.34
C VAL A 28 2.94 -3.90 -2.07
N LEU A 29 3.52 -4.84 -2.83
CA LEU A 29 4.92 -5.23 -2.70
C LEU A 29 5.69 -4.72 -3.92
N LEU A 30 6.59 -3.78 -3.65
CA LEU A 30 7.44 -3.13 -4.64
C LEU A 30 8.73 -3.95 -4.85
N PRO A 31 9.41 -3.82 -6.01
CA PRO A 31 10.73 -4.41 -6.19
C PRO A 31 11.75 -3.83 -5.19
N GLU A 32 12.86 -4.54 -4.97
CA GLU A 32 13.93 -4.07 -4.09
C GLU A 32 14.48 -2.71 -4.55
N ARG A 33 15.00 -1.92 -3.59
CA ARG A 33 15.59 -0.59 -3.84
C ARG A 33 14.60 0.41 -4.46
N THR A 34 13.34 0.35 -4.06
CA THR A 34 12.32 1.34 -4.46
C THR A 34 12.31 2.54 -3.52
N ALA A 35 12.29 3.76 -4.06
CA ALA A 35 12.07 4.98 -3.30
C ALA A 35 10.60 5.13 -2.91
N ALA A 36 10.32 5.64 -1.70
CA ALA A 36 8.97 5.84 -1.19
C ALA A 36 8.84 7.18 -0.45
N GLY A 37 7.63 7.73 -0.42
CA GLY A 37 7.24 8.93 0.31
C GLY A 37 5.75 8.88 0.65
N VAL A 38 5.32 9.69 1.62
CA VAL A 38 3.92 9.69 2.08
C VAL A 38 3.39 11.12 2.30
N ASP A 39 2.13 11.35 1.97
CA ASP A 39 1.39 12.59 2.25
C ASP A 39 0.10 12.24 3.00
N VAL A 40 -0.02 12.68 4.25
CA VAL A 40 -1.15 12.41 5.14
C VAL A 40 -1.97 13.69 5.31
N ARG A 41 -3.15 13.73 4.67
CA ARG A 41 -3.97 14.95 4.61
C ARG A 41 -5.21 14.95 5.51
N GLY A 42 -5.54 13.80 6.11
CA GLY A 42 -6.68 13.68 7.02
C GLY A 42 -6.37 14.21 8.42
N GLY A 43 -7.38 14.74 9.14
CA GLY A 43 -7.20 15.33 10.47
C GLY A 43 -7.09 14.33 11.64
N ALA A 44 -7.39 13.04 11.41
CA ALA A 44 -7.27 11.98 12.41
C ALA A 44 -6.83 10.65 11.75
N PRO A 45 -5.60 10.56 11.23
CA PRO A 45 -5.13 9.40 10.48
C PRO A 45 -4.75 8.23 11.41
N GLY A 46 -4.94 7.00 10.92
CA GLY A 46 -4.37 5.79 11.52
C GLY A 46 -3.20 5.30 10.67
N THR A 47 -1.99 5.76 10.98
CA THR A 47 -0.78 5.46 10.20
C THR A 47 0.27 4.75 11.05
N ARG A 48 1.24 4.15 10.37
CA ARG A 48 2.39 3.48 10.98
C ARG A 48 3.63 3.76 10.12
N GLU A 49 4.78 4.02 10.77
CA GLU A 49 6.11 4.17 10.14
C GLU A 49 6.25 5.34 9.14
N THR A 50 5.34 6.32 9.16
CA THR A 50 5.40 7.45 8.22
C THR A 50 6.62 8.34 8.44
N ASP A 51 7.13 8.43 9.66
CA ASP A 51 8.30 9.24 10.00
C ASP A 51 9.58 8.73 9.30
N LEU A 52 9.65 7.44 8.95
CA LEU A 52 10.77 6.86 8.20
C LEU A 52 10.80 7.28 6.72
N LEU A 53 9.75 7.98 6.27
CA LEU A 53 9.60 8.44 4.89
C LEU A 53 9.85 9.96 4.74
N ASP A 54 10.31 10.62 5.81
CA ASP A 54 10.78 12.02 5.76
C ASP A 54 12.15 12.07 5.04
N PRO A 55 12.29 12.83 3.94
CA PRO A 55 13.48 12.83 3.07
C PRO A 55 14.77 13.43 3.67
#